data_AF-A0A5C7VJN0-F1
#
_entry.id   AF-A0A5C7VJN0-F1
#
_cell.length_a   1.000
_cell.length_b   1.000
_cell.length_c   1.000
_cell.angle_alpha   90.00
_cell.angle_beta   90.00
_cell.angle_gamma   90.00
#
_symmetry.space_group_name_H-M   'P 1'
#
loop_
_entity.id
_entity.type
_entity.pdbx_description
1 polymer ?
#
loop_
_entity_poly.entity_id
_entity_poly.type
_entity_poly.pdbx_seq_one_letter_code
_entity_poly.pdbx_strand_id
1 'polypeptide(L)'
;MKSEKLSILSIIIFALCVGLLAGAGAGNDHILPITMITAVVLIASRDKIAARSNAVSDELSNSDLQSNHHLENYYTWSELNQFQYEVKSNSYQGAINQLLQENTSSPATVSIDVPLILNAHLIPDSDHLYDKNAVRIDTHDRTIGYLSPEEALIFHQRLSQQGLTNQVTMCRVLIDKKRDKVNKTDIYKVKLDIEPFLVPEKNNIKSE
;
A
#
# COMPACT_ATOMS: atom_id res chain seq x y z
N MET A 1 0.13 -32.98 -7.00
CA MET A 1 1.17 -32.25 -6.26
C MET A 1 1.27 -32.85 -4.87
N LYS A 2 2.46 -33.27 -4.43
CA LYS A 2 2.67 -34.02 -3.17
C LYS A 2 2.57 -33.04 -2.00
N SER A 3 1.62 -33.23 -1.09
CA SER A 3 1.57 -32.51 0.18
C SER A 3 2.81 -32.87 1.00
N GLU A 4 3.74 -31.93 1.16
CA GLU A 4 4.86 -32.09 2.07
C GLU A 4 4.34 -32.01 3.50
N LYS A 5 4.19 -33.18 4.13
CA LYS A 5 3.82 -33.26 5.54
C LYS A 5 5.04 -32.87 6.36
N LEU A 6 4.95 -31.78 7.11
CA LEU A 6 5.93 -31.40 8.13
C LEU A 6 6.27 -32.59 9.01
N SER A 7 7.54 -33.02 8.95
CA SER A 7 8.04 -34.16 9.71
C SER A 7 7.93 -33.86 11.20
N ILE A 8 7.24 -34.73 11.93
CA ILE A 8 7.04 -34.64 13.40
C ILE A 8 8.40 -34.48 14.10
N LEU A 9 9.43 -35.13 13.58
CA LEU A 9 10.79 -35.06 14.10
C LEU A 9 11.35 -33.62 14.05
N SER A 10 11.08 -32.87 12.98
CA SER A 10 11.51 -31.48 12.82
C SER A 10 10.85 -30.55 13.85
N ILE A 11 9.59 -30.82 14.17
CA ILE A 11 8.82 -30.03 15.17
C ILE A 11 9.39 -30.25 16.57
N ILE A 12 9.74 -31.49 16.90
CA ILE A 12 10.33 -31.85 18.19
C ILE A 12 11.71 -31.19 18.36
N ILE A 13 12.55 -31.21 17.32
CA ILE A 13 13.87 -30.56 17.34
C ILE A 13 13.73 -29.05 17.55
N PHE A 14 12.79 -28.40 16.86
CA PHE A 14 12.55 -26.96 17.03
C PHE A 14 12.05 -26.60 18.44
N ALA A 15 11.10 -27.37 18.98
CA ALA A 15 10.60 -27.17 20.34
C ALA A 15 11.70 -27.37 21.40
N LEU A 16 12.63 -28.29 21.16
CA LEU A 16 13.79 -28.51 22.02
C LEU A 16 14.71 -27.27 22.04
N CYS A 17 15.03 -26.70 20.87
CA CYS A 17 15.86 -25.49 20.78
C CYS A 17 15.22 -24.30 21.50
N VAL A 18 13.91 -24.10 21.34
CA VAL A 18 13.17 -23.03 22.02
C VAL A 18 13.18 -23.23 23.54
N GLY A 19 12.95 -24.44 24.02
CA GLY A 19 12.98 -24.72 25.46
C GLY A 19 14.38 -24.60 26.08
N LEU A 20 15.45 -24.93 25.33
CA LEU A 20 16.82 -24.73 25.78
C LEU A 20 17.18 -23.23 25.87
N LEU A 21 16.77 -22.42 24.88
CA LEU A 21 17.01 -20.97 24.89
C LEU A 21 16.22 -20.26 26.00
N ALA A 22 14.95 -20.64 26.19
CA ALA A 22 14.08 -20.01 27.19
C ALA A 22 14.39 -20.48 28.62
N GLY A 23 14.74 -21.76 28.81
CA GLY A 23 15.00 -22.34 30.12
C GLY A 23 16.38 -21.99 30.70
N ALA A 24 17.37 -21.67 29.86
CA ALA A 24 18.69 -21.24 30.32
C ALA A 24 18.65 -19.92 31.13
N GLY A 25 17.65 -19.06 30.90
CA GLY A 25 17.46 -17.81 31.64
C GLY A 25 16.58 -17.92 32.89
N ALA A 26 15.83 -19.01 33.06
CA ALA A 26 14.80 -19.16 34.09
C ALA A 26 15.09 -20.29 35.11
N GLY A 27 16.13 -21.10 34.90
CA GLY A 27 16.49 -22.24 35.75
C GLY A 27 16.16 -23.58 35.10
N ASN A 28 17.02 -24.59 35.36
CA ASN A 28 16.99 -25.88 34.66
C ASN A 28 15.67 -26.65 34.79
N ASP A 29 14.89 -26.39 35.85
CA ASP A 29 13.62 -27.05 36.13
C ASP A 29 12.48 -26.61 35.19
N HIS A 30 12.69 -25.54 34.41
CA HIS A 30 11.69 -24.98 33.49
C HIS A 30 11.92 -25.35 32.02
N ILE A 31 13.04 -25.98 31.68
CA ILE A 31 13.36 -26.41 30.31
C ILE A 31 12.31 -27.45 29.85
N LEU A 32 12.08 -28.49 30.64
CA LEU A 32 11.20 -29.60 30.30
C LEU A 32 9.72 -29.18 30.10
N PRO A 33 9.08 -28.43 31.01
CA PRO A 33 7.68 -28.02 30.84
C PRO A 33 7.48 -27.04 29.68
N ILE A 34 8.44 -26.12 29.45
CA ILE A 34 8.35 -25.18 28.33
C ILE A 34 8.47 -25.92 26.99
N THR A 35 9.45 -26.82 26.84
CA THR A 35 9.58 -27.67 25.64
C THR A 35 8.30 -28.46 25.37
N MET A 36 7.70 -29.04 26.41
CA MET A 36 6.49 -29.87 26.27
C MET A 36 5.28 -29.04 25.81
N ILE A 37 5.04 -27.87 26.41
CA ILE A 37 3.93 -26.99 26.01
C ILE A 37 4.12 -26.53 24.57
N THR A 38 5.33 -26.08 24.20
CA THR A 38 5.62 -25.66 22.82
C THR A 38 5.41 -26.78 21.82
N ALA A 39 5.86 -28.01 22.13
CA ALA A 39 5.65 -29.17 21.27
C ALA A 39 4.16 -29.50 21.09
N VAL A 40 3.37 -29.49 22.16
CA VAL A 40 1.93 -29.77 22.11
C VAL A 40 1.19 -28.72 21.27
N VAL A 41 1.51 -27.44 21.44
CA VAL A 41 0.90 -26.35 20.64
C VAL A 41 1.25 -26.51 19.16
N LEU A 42 2.51 -26.80 18.82
CA LEU A 42 2.95 -26.97 17.43
C LEU A 42 2.37 -28.23 16.77
N ILE A 43 2.20 -29.33 17.52
CA ILE A 43 1.59 -30.57 17.02
C ILE A 43 0.07 -30.38 16.82
N ALA A 44 -0.62 -29.75 17.76
CA ALA A 44 -2.06 -29.49 17.65
C ALA A 44 -2.39 -28.47 16.55
N SER A 45 -1.49 -27.52 16.31
CA SER A 45 -1.61 -26.56 15.21
C SER A 45 -1.05 -27.07 13.88
N ARG A 46 -0.51 -28.30 13.80
CA ARG A 46 0.13 -28.84 12.59
C ARG A 46 -0.79 -28.80 11.37
N ASP A 47 -2.06 -29.13 11.54
CA ASP A 47 -3.02 -29.14 10.43
C ASP A 47 -3.45 -27.71 10.03
N LYS A 48 -3.36 -26.75 10.97
CA LYS A 48 -3.59 -25.32 10.72
C LYS A 48 -2.36 -24.63 10.11
N ILE A 49 -1.15 -25.09 10.45
CA ILE A 49 0.12 -24.63 9.88
C ILE A 49 0.32 -25.19 8.47
N ALA A 50 -0.11 -26.42 8.16
CA ALA A 50 -0.05 -26.95 6.79
C ALA A 50 -0.99 -26.21 5.82
N ALA A 51 -2.14 -25.73 6.30
CA ALA A 51 -3.00 -24.84 5.53
C ALA A 51 -2.39 -23.43 5.38
N ARG A 52 -1.70 -22.95 6.43
CA ARG A 52 -1.00 -21.66 6.41
C ARG A 52 0.33 -21.71 5.66
N SER A 53 1.01 -22.85 5.52
CA SER A 53 2.24 -22.98 4.74
C SER A 53 1.94 -22.98 3.25
N ASN A 54 0.80 -23.51 2.82
CA ASN A 54 0.36 -23.34 1.44
C ASN A 54 0.00 -21.87 1.15
N ALA A 55 -0.58 -21.14 2.12
CA ALA A 55 -0.84 -19.70 1.98
C ALA A 55 0.43 -18.83 2.07
N VAL A 56 1.36 -19.19 2.96
CA VAL A 56 2.61 -18.45 3.21
C VAL A 56 3.70 -18.79 2.19
N SER A 57 3.70 -19.98 1.60
CA SER A 57 4.58 -20.31 0.46
C SER A 57 4.05 -19.72 -0.85
N ASP A 58 2.74 -19.49 -1.00
CA ASP A 58 2.20 -18.63 -2.06
C ASP A 58 2.52 -17.14 -1.82
N GLU A 59 2.58 -16.67 -0.56
CA GLU A 59 3.01 -15.29 -0.25
C GLU A 59 4.54 -15.07 -0.32
N LEU A 60 5.37 -16.05 0.07
CA LEU A 60 6.85 -15.91 0.08
C LEU A 60 7.53 -16.35 -1.22
N SER A 61 6.91 -17.18 -2.07
CA SER A 61 7.46 -17.42 -3.42
C SER A 61 7.12 -16.29 -4.40
N ASN A 62 6.10 -15.47 -4.13
CA ASN A 62 5.74 -14.35 -4.99
C ASN A 62 6.36 -13.00 -4.58
N SER A 63 7.07 -12.92 -3.44
CA SER A 63 7.57 -11.63 -2.92
C SER A 63 9.08 -11.40 -3.01
N ASP A 64 9.87 -12.30 -3.61
CA ASP A 64 11.33 -12.06 -3.76
C ASP A 64 11.87 -11.93 -5.19
N LEU A 65 11.09 -12.18 -6.25
CA LEU A 65 11.49 -11.89 -7.64
C LEU A 65 10.30 -11.58 -8.56
N GLN A 66 9.41 -10.69 -8.13
CA GLN A 66 8.44 -10.02 -9.02
C GLN A 66 8.61 -8.50 -9.01
N SER A 67 9.85 -8.05 -9.23
CA SER A 67 10.10 -7.01 -10.23
C SER A 67 9.93 -7.61 -11.63
N ASN A 68 8.76 -8.19 -11.88
CA ASN A 68 8.29 -8.50 -13.20
C ASN A 68 7.13 -7.54 -13.38
N HIS A 69 7.25 -6.68 -14.38
CA HIS A 69 6.14 -6.09 -15.11
C HIS A 69 5.08 -7.16 -15.36
N HIS A 70 4.21 -7.42 -14.38
CA HIS A 70 2.90 -7.94 -14.67
C HIS A 70 2.23 -6.77 -15.36
N LEU A 71 2.01 -6.86 -16.67
CA LEU A 71 1.03 -6.04 -17.35
C LEU A 71 -0.33 -6.41 -16.75
N GLU A 72 -0.59 -5.98 -15.52
CA GLU A 72 -1.94 -5.85 -15.04
C GLU A 72 -2.58 -4.82 -15.95
N ASN A 73 -3.51 -5.28 -16.79
CA ASN A 73 -4.36 -4.42 -17.58
C ASN A 73 -5.31 -3.71 -16.61
N TYR A 74 -4.80 -2.73 -15.88
CA TYR A 74 -5.62 -1.86 -15.06
C TYR A 74 -6.62 -1.13 -15.95
N TYR A 75 -7.85 -1.00 -15.47
CA TYR A 75 -8.78 -0.09 -16.09
C TYR A 75 -8.19 1.32 -16.05
N THR A 76 -8.03 1.92 -17.23
CA THR A 76 -7.48 3.26 -17.38
C THR A 76 -8.61 4.25 -17.60
N TRP A 77 -8.72 5.25 -16.74
CA TRP A 77 -9.69 6.34 -16.89
C TRP A 77 -9.42 7.11 -18.19
N SER A 78 -10.49 7.58 -18.83
CA SER A 78 -10.39 8.37 -20.06
C SER A 78 -9.49 9.59 -19.89
N GLU A 79 -8.56 9.80 -20.81
CA GLU A 79 -7.66 10.95 -20.81
C GLU A 79 -8.42 12.23 -21.18
N LEU A 80 -8.71 13.06 -20.18
CA LEU A 80 -9.39 14.35 -20.38
C LEU A 80 -8.42 15.44 -20.82
N ASN A 81 -7.11 15.28 -20.54
CA ASN A 81 -6.06 16.29 -20.74
C ASN A 81 -6.35 17.61 -20.00
N GLN A 82 -7.08 17.54 -18.88
CA GLN A 82 -7.50 18.73 -18.14
C GLN A 82 -6.91 18.81 -16.73
N PHE A 83 -6.52 17.66 -16.15
CA PHE A 83 -5.90 17.60 -14.82
C PHE A 83 -6.66 18.42 -13.76
N GLN A 84 -7.99 18.23 -13.66
CA GLN A 84 -8.86 19.11 -12.86
C GLN A 84 -8.89 18.76 -11.37
N TYR A 85 -8.60 17.52 -10.99
CA TYR A 85 -8.69 17.08 -9.60
C TYR A 85 -7.37 17.28 -8.87
N GLU A 86 -7.31 18.20 -7.90
CA GLU A 86 -6.13 18.45 -7.06
C GLU A 86 -6.08 17.47 -5.87
N VAL A 87 -5.00 16.69 -5.78
CA VAL A 87 -4.78 15.72 -4.71
C VAL A 87 -4.30 16.42 -3.43
N LYS A 88 -4.89 16.04 -2.30
CA LYS A 88 -4.45 16.47 -0.95
C LYS A 88 -3.10 15.83 -0.60
N SER A 89 -2.03 16.48 -1.02
CA SER A 89 -0.66 15.94 -1.00
C SER A 89 0.28 16.63 0.03
N ASN A 90 -0.27 17.43 0.95
CA ASN A 90 0.50 18.20 1.93
C ASN A 90 1.43 17.32 2.79
N SER A 91 0.97 16.13 3.20
CA SER A 91 1.77 15.20 4.00
C SER A 91 2.79 14.41 3.18
N TYR A 92 2.74 14.49 1.84
CA TYR A 92 3.51 13.66 0.91
C TYR A 92 4.57 14.44 0.12
N GLN A 93 4.81 15.71 0.47
CA GLN A 93 5.74 16.60 -0.24
C GLN A 93 7.16 16.03 -0.35
N GLY A 94 7.63 15.31 0.69
CA GLY A 94 8.94 14.65 0.68
C GLY A 94 9.03 13.51 -0.34
N ALA A 95 8.01 12.65 -0.40
CA ALA A 95 7.92 11.56 -1.38
C ALA A 95 7.85 12.10 -2.81
N ILE A 96 7.09 13.18 -3.03
CA ILE A 96 6.95 13.82 -4.35
C ILE A 96 8.26 14.49 -4.79
N ASN A 97 9.00 15.13 -3.87
CA ASN A 97 10.33 15.67 -4.18
C ASN A 97 11.29 14.58 -4.65
N GLN A 98 11.33 13.45 -3.95
CA GLN A 98 12.18 12.32 -4.33
C GLN A 98 11.79 11.76 -5.70
N LEU A 99 10.49 11.59 -5.95
CA LEU A 99 9.97 11.15 -7.24
C LEU A 99 10.43 12.07 -8.39
N LEU A 100 10.38 13.39 -8.19
CA LEU A 100 10.86 14.35 -9.18
C LEU A 100 12.37 14.23 -9.42
N GLN A 101 13.17 14.10 -8.37
CA GLN A 101 14.63 13.95 -8.50
C GLN A 101 15.02 12.68 -9.28
N GLU A 102 14.31 11.58 -9.06
CA GLU A 102 14.55 10.30 -9.74
C GLU A 102 14.16 10.35 -11.23
N ASN A 103 13.13 11.13 -11.57
CA ASN A 103 12.63 11.25 -12.95
C ASN A 103 13.28 12.40 -13.74
N THR A 104 14.16 13.19 -13.13
CA THR A 104 14.89 14.26 -13.83
C THR A 104 16.31 13.80 -14.14
N SER A 105 16.59 13.45 -15.40
CA SER A 105 17.87 12.86 -15.84
C SER A 105 19.10 13.79 -15.80
N SER A 106 19.00 14.99 -15.21
CA SER A 106 20.13 15.93 -15.10
C SER A 106 20.08 16.74 -13.80
N PRO A 107 21.14 16.72 -12.98
CA PRO A 107 21.21 17.49 -11.74
C PRO A 107 21.36 19.01 -11.96
N ALA A 108 21.43 19.50 -13.21
CA ALA A 108 21.76 20.90 -13.50
C ALA A 108 20.57 21.83 -13.77
N THR A 109 19.37 21.33 -14.11
CA THR A 109 18.21 22.20 -14.37
C THR A 109 16.92 21.43 -14.15
N VAL A 110 16.45 21.36 -12.90
CA VAL A 110 15.01 21.26 -12.65
C VAL A 110 14.45 22.64 -12.95
N SER A 111 14.12 22.88 -14.22
CA SER A 111 13.36 24.08 -14.58
C SER A 111 12.06 24.03 -13.79
N ILE A 112 11.80 25.05 -12.98
CA ILE A 112 10.55 25.20 -12.21
C ILE A 112 9.32 25.16 -13.15
N ASP A 113 9.54 25.36 -14.44
CA ASP A 113 8.50 25.64 -15.43
C ASP A 113 8.01 24.42 -16.24
N VAL A 114 8.56 23.21 -16.04
CA VAL A 114 8.08 22.02 -16.77
C VAL A 114 7.37 21.04 -15.82
N PRO A 115 6.06 20.86 -15.93
CA PRO A 115 5.34 19.85 -15.16
C PRO A 115 5.78 18.44 -15.50
N LEU A 116 5.86 17.57 -14.50
CA LEU A 116 6.11 16.14 -14.71
C LEU A 116 4.77 15.41 -14.85
N ILE A 117 4.57 14.70 -15.96
CA ILE A 117 3.38 13.87 -16.21
C ILE A 117 3.76 12.40 -16.09
N LEU A 118 3.05 11.65 -15.24
CA LEU A 118 3.27 10.23 -14.97
C LEU A 118 1.93 9.48 -14.95
N ASN A 119 1.98 8.17 -14.76
CA ASN A 119 0.80 7.37 -14.41
C ASN A 119 0.61 7.33 -12.89
N ALA A 120 -0.64 7.40 -12.46
CA ALA A 120 -1.06 7.20 -11.08
C ALA A 120 -2.02 6.02 -10.98
N HIS A 121 -1.83 5.20 -9.95
CA HIS A 121 -2.72 4.13 -9.55
C HIS A 121 -3.63 4.62 -8.43
N LEU A 122 -4.94 4.44 -8.60
CA LEU A 122 -5.94 4.62 -7.56
C LEU A 122 -6.27 3.24 -7.00
N ILE A 123 -5.91 3.03 -5.74
CA ILE A 123 -5.91 1.73 -5.09
C ILE A 123 -6.92 1.76 -3.93
N PRO A 124 -8.04 1.03 -4.03
CA PRO A 124 -8.88 0.69 -2.88
C PRO A 124 -8.04 0.05 -1.76
N ASP A 125 -7.96 0.70 -0.61
CA ASP A 125 -7.15 0.27 0.54
C ASP A 125 -8.07 -0.11 1.71
N SER A 126 -8.60 -1.33 1.67
CA SER A 126 -9.53 -1.83 2.69
C SER A 126 -8.86 -2.12 4.04
N ASP A 127 -7.54 -2.23 4.05
CA ASP A 127 -6.73 -2.52 5.24
C ASP A 127 -6.27 -1.24 5.96
N HIS A 128 -6.62 -0.07 5.41
CA HIS A 128 -6.29 1.21 6.03
C HIS A 128 -6.95 1.35 7.42
N LEU A 129 -6.11 1.59 8.43
CA LEU A 129 -6.44 1.48 9.85
C LEU A 129 -7.64 2.36 10.30
N TYR A 130 -7.86 3.50 9.64
CA TYR A 130 -8.82 4.51 10.07
C TYR A 130 -10.03 4.67 9.13
N ASP A 131 -9.92 4.17 7.90
CA ASP A 131 -10.95 4.35 6.87
C ASP A 131 -10.94 3.14 5.93
N LYS A 132 -11.94 2.27 6.07
CA LYS A 132 -12.07 1.05 5.26
C LYS A 132 -12.38 1.33 3.79
N ASN A 133 -12.78 2.56 3.47
CA ASN A 133 -13.06 2.98 2.10
C ASN A 133 -11.88 3.76 1.52
N ALA A 134 -10.75 3.87 2.23
CA ALA A 134 -9.62 4.66 1.77
C ALA A 134 -9.23 4.31 0.34
N VAL A 135 -8.88 5.33 -0.44
CA VAL A 135 -8.34 5.17 -1.78
C VAL A 135 -6.99 5.85 -1.81
N ARG A 136 -5.95 5.03 -1.90
CA ARG A 136 -4.57 5.45 -1.96
C ARG A 136 -4.21 5.82 -3.40
N ILE A 137 -3.41 6.87 -3.57
CA ILE A 137 -2.92 7.32 -4.87
C ILE A 137 -1.42 7.09 -4.90
N ASP A 138 -0.98 6.17 -5.75
CA ASP A 138 0.43 5.79 -5.91
C ASP A 138 0.94 6.16 -7.31
N THR A 139 2.21 6.55 -7.40
CA THR A 139 2.95 6.74 -8.66
C THR A 139 4.35 6.19 -8.49
N HIS A 140 4.81 5.33 -9.42
CA HIS A 140 6.09 4.60 -9.29
C HIS A 140 6.26 3.97 -7.90
N ASP A 141 5.23 3.24 -7.46
CA ASP A 141 5.17 2.54 -6.17
C ASP A 141 5.33 3.44 -4.93
N ARG A 142 5.12 4.75 -5.08
CA ARG A 142 5.13 5.73 -3.98
C ARG A 142 3.77 6.37 -3.80
N THR A 143 3.29 6.40 -2.58
CA THR A 143 2.09 7.13 -2.22
C THR A 143 2.32 8.63 -2.28
N ILE A 144 1.49 9.31 -3.09
CA ILE A 144 1.50 10.76 -3.27
C ILE A 144 0.26 11.43 -2.65
N GLY A 145 -0.70 10.65 -2.17
CA GLY A 145 -1.88 11.14 -1.48
C GLY A 145 -2.95 10.07 -1.27
N TYR A 146 -4.05 10.50 -0.67
CA TYR A 146 -5.30 9.74 -0.57
C TYR A 146 -6.45 10.63 -1.01
N LEU A 147 -7.51 10.03 -1.55
CA LEU A 147 -8.79 10.71 -1.68
C LEU A 147 -9.35 11.05 -0.29
N SER A 148 -10.13 12.13 -0.17
CA SER A 148 -10.88 12.35 1.07
C SER A 148 -11.92 11.25 1.30
N PRO A 149 -12.41 11.03 2.53
CA PRO A 149 -13.42 10.01 2.79
C PRO A 149 -14.66 10.13 1.90
N GLU A 150 -15.13 11.36 1.63
CA GLU A 150 -16.27 11.61 0.76
C GLU A 150 -15.95 11.30 -0.71
N GLU A 151 -14.78 11.70 -1.18
CA GLU A 151 -14.31 11.46 -2.56
C GLU A 151 -14.06 9.98 -2.81
N ALA A 152 -13.53 9.27 -1.81
CA ALA A 152 -13.30 7.83 -1.84
C ALA A 152 -14.62 7.05 -1.98
N LEU A 153 -15.68 7.44 -1.26
CA LEU A 153 -17.01 6.86 -1.44
C LEU A 153 -17.53 7.04 -2.87
N ILE A 154 -17.39 8.23 -3.45
CA ILE A 154 -17.79 8.50 -4.85
C ILE A 154 -16.97 7.64 -5.81
N PHE A 155 -15.66 7.49 -5.57
CA PHE A 155 -14.81 6.62 -6.37
C PHE A 155 -15.29 5.16 -6.34
N HIS A 156 -15.58 4.61 -5.16
CA HIS A 156 -16.15 3.26 -5.03
C HIS A 156 -17.48 3.10 -5.76
N GLN A 157 -18.35 4.12 -5.71
CA GLN A 157 -19.60 4.11 -6.48
C GLN A 157 -19.35 4.07 -7.98
N ARG A 158 -18.40 4.87 -8.49
CA ARG A 158 -18.01 4.84 -9.91
C ARG A 158 -17.46 3.48 -10.31
N LEU A 159 -16.61 2.86 -9.49
CA LEU A 159 -16.12 1.50 -9.74
C LEU A 159 -17.28 0.50 -9.81
N SER A 160 -18.20 0.54 -8.85
CA SER A 160 -19.36 -0.36 -8.84
C SER A 160 -20.26 -0.19 -10.06
N GLN A 161 -20.48 1.05 -10.53
CA GLN A 161 -21.28 1.33 -11.73
C GLN A 161 -20.63 0.79 -13.02
N GLN A 162 -19.30 0.71 -13.05
CA GLN A 162 -18.53 0.17 -14.16
C GLN A 162 -18.26 -1.35 -14.02
N GLY A 163 -18.73 -1.99 -12.94
CA GLY A 163 -18.43 -3.40 -12.65
C GLY A 163 -16.98 -3.67 -12.23
N LEU A 164 -16.27 -2.65 -11.74
CA LEU A 164 -14.85 -2.65 -11.37
C LEU A 164 -14.63 -2.62 -9.85
N THR A 165 -15.59 -3.11 -9.06
CA THR A 165 -15.54 -3.04 -7.59
C THR A 165 -14.21 -3.57 -7.04
N ASN A 166 -13.58 -2.77 -6.16
CA ASN A 166 -12.30 -3.05 -5.50
C ASN A 166 -11.10 -3.27 -6.45
N GLN A 167 -11.20 -2.90 -7.73
CA GLN A 167 -10.06 -2.97 -8.65
C GLN A 167 -9.17 -1.75 -8.53
N VAL A 168 -7.86 -1.95 -8.71
CA VAL A 168 -6.91 -0.87 -8.96
C VAL A 168 -7.20 -0.28 -10.34
N THR A 169 -7.24 1.04 -10.42
CA THR A 169 -7.43 1.76 -11.70
C THR A 169 -6.30 2.74 -11.94
N MET A 170 -6.11 3.16 -13.18
CA MET A 170 -5.02 4.04 -13.57
C MET A 170 -5.54 5.32 -14.21
N CYS A 171 -4.88 6.44 -13.94
CA CYS A 171 -5.05 7.68 -14.69
C CYS A 171 -3.69 8.39 -14.84
N ARG A 172 -3.65 9.48 -15.59
CA ARG A 172 -2.45 10.32 -15.66
C ARG A 172 -2.44 11.30 -14.48
N VAL A 173 -1.25 11.63 -14.01
CA VAL A 173 -1.02 12.63 -12.96
C VAL A 173 -0.04 13.67 -13.45
N LEU A 174 -0.31 14.93 -13.13
CA LEU A 174 0.56 16.07 -13.37
C LEU A 174 1.08 16.58 -12.02
N ILE A 175 2.40 16.73 -11.92
CA ILE A 175 3.09 17.24 -10.74
C ILE A 175 3.74 18.57 -11.09
N ASP A 176 3.22 19.63 -10.47
CA ASP A 176 3.72 21.00 -10.61
C ASP A 176 4.62 21.34 -9.41
N LYS A 177 5.82 21.85 -9.69
CA LYS A 177 6.72 22.41 -8.68
C LYS A 177 6.52 23.92 -8.62
N LYS A 178 6.23 24.45 -7.43
CA LYS A 178 6.17 25.90 -7.18
C LYS A 178 7.05 26.27 -6.01
N ARG A 179 7.78 27.38 -6.12
CA ARG A 179 8.47 27.97 -4.96
C ARG A 179 7.50 28.80 -4.13
N ASP A 180 7.37 28.47 -2.85
CA ASP A 180 6.70 29.33 -1.88
C ASP A 180 7.47 30.65 -1.75
N LYS A 181 6.78 31.77 -1.98
CA LYS A 181 7.38 33.09 -1.89
C LYS A 181 7.70 33.48 -0.44
N VAL A 182 6.97 32.92 0.53
CA VAL A 182 7.11 33.26 1.95
C VAL A 182 8.22 32.44 2.59
N ASN A 183 8.11 31.11 2.50
CA ASN A 183 9.04 30.20 3.17
C ASN A 183 10.27 29.85 2.34
N LYS A 184 10.32 30.27 1.06
CA LYS A 184 11.37 29.91 0.09
C LYS A 184 11.55 28.39 -0.08
N THR A 185 10.54 27.61 0.28
CA THR A 185 10.51 26.16 0.13
C THR A 185 9.82 25.79 -1.16
N ASP A 186 10.15 24.61 -1.70
CA ASP A 186 9.44 24.05 -2.83
C ASP A 186 8.14 23.38 -2.33
N ILE A 187 7.03 23.68 -3.00
CA ILE A 187 5.71 23.09 -2.80
C ILE A 187 5.30 22.41 -4.09
N TYR A 188 4.82 21.18 -3.96
CA TYR A 188 4.38 20.35 -5.05
C TYR A 188 2.85 20.27 -5.06
N LYS A 189 2.27 20.61 -6.22
CA LYS A 189 0.85 20.41 -6.50
C LYS A 189 0.70 19.18 -7.38
N VAL A 190 -0.25 18.33 -7.03
CA VAL A 190 -0.52 17.07 -7.72
C VAL A 190 -1.94 17.14 -8.27
N LYS A 191 -2.11 16.87 -9.56
CA LYS A 191 -3.40 16.90 -10.23
C LYS A 191 -3.64 15.63 -11.04
N LEU A 192 -4.79 14.99 -10.86
CA LEU A 192 -5.17 13.80 -11.62
C LEU A 192 -5.98 14.18 -12.86
N ASP A 193 -5.72 13.47 -13.96
CA ASP A 193 -6.52 13.54 -15.18
C ASP A 193 -7.69 12.55 -15.10
N ILE A 194 -8.65 12.90 -14.25
CA ILE A 194 -9.88 12.15 -14.01
C ILE A 194 -11.02 13.15 -13.79
N GLU A 195 -12.25 12.74 -14.06
CA GLU A 195 -13.42 13.52 -13.69
C GLU A 195 -13.40 13.81 -12.17
N PRO A 196 -13.52 15.08 -11.74
CA PRO A 196 -13.50 15.42 -10.32
C PRO A 196 -14.58 14.71 -9.51
N PHE A 197 -14.28 14.40 -8.25
CA PHE A 197 -15.24 13.84 -7.31
C PHE A 197 -16.07 14.98 -6.70
N LEU A 198 -17.15 15.37 -7.38
CA LEU A 198 -18.00 16.46 -6.92
C LEU A 198 -18.76 16.05 -5.65
N VAL A 199 -18.32 16.56 -4.50
CA VAL A 199 -19.07 16.49 -3.25
C VAL A 199 -20.04 17.69 -3.23
N PRO A 200 -21.36 17.50 -3.09
CA PRO A 200 -22.29 18.61 -2.94
C PRO A 200 -21.86 19.49 -1.77
N GLU A 201 -21.73 20.80 -1.97
CA GLU A 201 -21.45 21.72 -0.87
C GLU A 201 -22.53 21.54 0.21
N LYS A 202 -22.11 21.22 1.44
CA LYS A 202 -23.00 21.33 2.60
C LYS A 202 -23.34 22.80 2.74
N ASN A 203 -24.53 23.20 2.30
CA ASN A 203 -25.08 24.53 2.50
C ASN A 203 -24.84 24.95 3.96
N ASN A 204 -23.94 25.90 4.17
CA ASN A 204 -23.78 26.58 5.44
C ASN A 204 -25.07 27.38 5.68
N ILE A 205 -26.00 26.79 6.42
CA ILE A 205 -27.11 27.53 7.02
C ILE A 205 -26.44 28.48 8.02
N LYS A 206 -26.20 29.72 7.60
CA LYS A 206 -26.05 30.83 8.54
C LYS A 206 -27.39 30.96 9.24
N SER A 207 -27.43 30.51 10.49
CA SER A 207 -28.41 31.00 11.45
C SER A 207 -28.10 32.48 11.69
N GLU A 208 -28.92 33.35 11.10
CA GLU A 208 -29.14 34.72 11.59
C GLU A 208 -29.90 34.68 12.93
#